data_AF-A0A2V9XYZ2-F1
#
_entry.id   AF-A0A2V9XYZ2-F1
#
_cell.length_a   1.000
_cell.length_b   1.000
_cell.length_c   1.000
_cell.angle_alpha   90.00
_cell.angle_beta   90.00
_cell.angle_gamma   90.00
#
_symmetry.space_group_name_H-M   'P 1'
#
loop_
_entity.id
_entity.type
_entity.pdbx_description
1 polymer ?
#
loop_
_entity_poly.entity_id
_entity_poly.type
_entity_poly.pdbx_seq_one_letter_code
_entity_poly.pdbx_strand_id
1 'polypeptide(L)'
;MAVTRTPTVENPGVVKVATSKGQYLHFIVDAGGPIPIFTFASSAKGVLYEASDFSGHPKTKYEWDHLKNPSDIQQLDELELRIAFLTNAKYTCTVDLNDDAGNTTVVLQIDYAGTPMDKAPESFTVVIQ
;
A
#
# COMPACT_ATOMS: atom_id res chain seq x y z
N MET A 1 -9.13 -20.36 -3.36
CA MET A 1 -10.52 -19.84 -3.41
C MET A 1 -10.42 -18.38 -3.88
N ALA A 2 -11.52 -17.63 -4.05
CA ALA A 2 -11.38 -16.21 -4.37
C ALA A 2 -11.16 -15.43 -3.06
N VAL A 3 -10.21 -14.49 -3.05
CA VAL A 3 -10.05 -13.55 -1.92
C VAL A 3 -11.28 -12.65 -1.88
N THR A 4 -11.86 -12.47 -0.69
CA THR A 4 -12.92 -11.49 -0.45
C THR A 4 -12.29 -10.11 -0.28
N ARG A 5 -12.70 -9.17 -1.12
CA ARG A 5 -12.27 -7.76 -1.10
C ARG A 5 -13.45 -6.89 -0.67
N THR A 6 -13.33 -6.22 0.46
CA THR A 6 -14.37 -5.35 1.03
C THR A 6 -13.84 -3.92 1.15
N PRO A 7 -14.04 -3.08 0.12
CA PRO A 7 -13.59 -1.69 0.14
C PRO A 7 -14.46 -0.84 1.08
N THR A 8 -13.82 -0.08 1.96
CA THR A 8 -14.43 1.07 2.66
C THR A 8 -14.27 2.34 1.83
N VAL A 9 -13.10 2.51 1.20
CA VAL A 9 -12.85 3.49 0.14
C VAL A 9 -12.37 2.72 -1.08
N GLU A 10 -13.12 2.82 -2.17
CA GLU A 10 -12.82 2.13 -3.42
C GLU A 10 -11.46 2.51 -3.97
N ASN A 11 -10.87 1.61 -4.76
CA ASN A 11 -9.63 1.95 -5.44
C ASN A 11 -9.91 3.07 -6.44
N PRO A 12 -9.19 4.20 -6.33
CA PRO A 12 -9.43 5.37 -7.16
C PRO A 12 -9.00 5.17 -8.62
N GLY A 13 -8.26 4.10 -8.92
CA GLY A 13 -7.61 3.80 -10.20
C GLY A 13 -6.43 4.73 -10.47
N VAL A 14 -6.59 6.01 -10.19
CA VAL A 14 -5.57 7.06 -10.34
C VAL A 14 -5.59 7.96 -9.12
N VAL A 15 -4.42 8.18 -8.50
CA VAL A 15 -4.21 9.16 -7.43
C VAL A 15 -3.31 10.28 -7.94
N LYS A 16 -3.74 11.53 -7.76
CA LYS A 16 -2.93 12.71 -8.07
C LYS A 16 -2.18 13.15 -6.82
N VAL A 17 -0.87 13.35 -6.93
CA VAL A 17 -0.01 13.73 -5.81
C VAL A 17 0.78 14.98 -6.19
N ALA A 18 0.47 16.11 -5.56
CA ALA A 18 1.20 17.36 -5.75
C ALA A 18 2.47 17.40 -4.89
N THR A 19 3.50 16.65 -5.29
CA THR A 19 4.78 16.57 -4.55
C THR A 19 5.45 17.94 -4.41
N SER A 20 5.27 18.82 -5.39
CA SER A 20 5.71 20.23 -5.35
C SER A 20 5.08 21.05 -4.21
N LYS A 21 3.96 20.59 -3.66
CA LYS A 21 3.24 21.18 -2.52
C LYS A 21 3.41 20.37 -1.23
N GLY A 22 4.35 19.43 -1.19
CA GLY A 22 4.59 18.58 -0.02
C GLY A 22 3.57 17.45 0.14
N GLN A 23 2.84 17.06 -0.91
CA GLN A 23 1.96 15.90 -0.84
C GLN A 23 2.73 14.60 -1.02
N TYR A 24 2.38 13.58 -0.24
CA TYR A 24 2.95 12.24 -0.31
C TYR A 24 1.90 11.19 0.05
N LEU A 25 2.18 9.93 -0.30
CA LEU A 25 1.33 8.81 0.08
C LEU A 25 1.89 8.13 1.32
N HIS A 26 1.01 7.81 2.26
CA HIS A 26 1.31 7.00 3.42
C HIS A 26 0.56 5.69 3.32
N PHE A 27 1.30 4.59 3.28
CA PHE A 27 0.74 3.24 3.16
C PHE A 27 0.71 2.58 4.51
N ILE A 28 -0.40 1.92 4.81
CA ILE A 28 -0.60 1.14 6.02
C ILE A 28 -1.10 -0.24 5.62
N VAL A 29 -0.45 -1.28 6.12
CA VAL A 29 -0.91 -2.67 6.01
C VAL A 29 -1.06 -3.24 7.42
N ASP A 30 -2.30 -3.45 7.83
CA ASP A 30 -2.66 -4.13 9.07
C ASP A 30 -2.91 -5.62 8.77
N ALA A 31 -2.08 -6.49 9.35
CA ALA A 31 -2.16 -7.93 9.20
C ALA A 31 -2.89 -8.57 10.38
N GLY A 32 -3.95 -9.33 10.11
CA GLY A 32 -4.77 -10.00 11.12
C GLY A 32 -4.19 -11.31 11.67
N GLY A 33 -2.87 -11.51 11.62
CA GLY A 33 -2.21 -12.76 12.00
C GLY A 33 -0.70 -12.65 12.21
N PRO A 34 -0.04 -13.76 12.61
CA PRO A 34 1.31 -13.72 13.17
C PRO A 34 2.44 -13.59 12.16
N ILE A 35 2.23 -13.87 10.86
CA ILE A 35 3.28 -13.79 9.84
C ILE A 35 2.68 -13.22 8.55
N PRO A 36 2.84 -11.92 8.26
CA PRO A 36 2.41 -11.34 7.00
C PRO A 36 3.44 -11.50 5.90
N ILE A 37 2.90 -11.66 4.70
CA ILE A 37 3.66 -11.75 3.47
C ILE A 37 3.01 -10.78 2.50
N PHE A 38 3.72 -9.69 2.23
CA PHE A 38 3.36 -8.74 1.20
C PHE A 38 4.60 -8.21 0.50
N THR A 39 4.38 -7.70 -0.71
CA THR A 39 5.38 -7.02 -1.52
C THR A 39 4.74 -5.73 -2.05
N PHE A 40 5.42 -4.61 -1.88
CA PHE A 40 5.07 -3.32 -2.49
C PHE A 40 6.07 -3.00 -3.60
N ALA A 41 5.57 -2.76 -4.80
CA ALA A 41 6.36 -2.54 -5.98
C ALA A 41 5.89 -1.31 -6.76
N SER A 42 6.83 -0.72 -7.48
CA SER A 42 6.65 0.37 -8.42
C SER A 42 7.06 -0.13 -9.80
N SER A 43 6.30 0.21 -10.84
CA SER A 43 6.66 -0.15 -12.21
C SER A 43 7.98 0.50 -12.65
N ALA A 44 8.31 1.65 -12.07
CA ALA A 44 9.55 2.37 -12.31
C ALA A 44 10.78 1.79 -11.60
N LYS A 45 10.62 1.27 -10.38
CA LYS A 45 11.74 0.88 -9.50
C LYS A 45 11.80 -0.61 -9.16
N GLY A 46 10.78 -1.39 -9.53
CA GLY A 46 10.62 -2.77 -9.12
C GLY A 46 10.12 -2.88 -7.68
N VAL A 47 10.55 -3.94 -6.98
CA VAL A 47 10.18 -4.16 -5.58
C VAL A 47 10.84 -3.09 -4.70
N LEU A 48 10.03 -2.34 -3.96
CA LEU A 48 10.48 -1.28 -3.05
C LEU A 48 10.55 -1.79 -1.60
N TYR A 49 9.53 -2.53 -1.17
CA TYR A 49 9.45 -3.06 0.19
C TYR A 49 8.81 -4.44 0.21
N GLU A 50 9.32 -5.30 1.08
CA GLU A 50 8.72 -6.57 1.48
C GLU A 50 8.50 -6.58 2.99
N ALA A 51 7.60 -7.46 3.48
CA ALA A 51 7.30 -7.55 4.90
C ALA A 51 8.55 -7.74 5.80
N SER A 52 9.59 -8.43 5.30
CA SER A 52 10.85 -8.68 6.00
C SER A 52 11.76 -7.45 6.12
N ASP A 53 11.56 -6.41 5.33
CA ASP A 53 12.41 -5.21 5.34
C ASP A 53 12.13 -4.31 6.57
N PHE A 54 10.99 -4.52 7.24
CA PHE A 54 10.59 -3.75 8.40
C PHE A 54 11.19 -4.32 9.68
N SER A 55 11.94 -3.51 10.41
CA SER A 55 12.63 -3.92 11.63
C SER A 55 11.67 -4.52 12.66
N GLY A 56 12.00 -5.66 13.27
CA GLY A 56 11.12 -6.32 14.24
C GLY A 56 9.96 -7.10 13.62
N HIS A 57 10.06 -7.50 12.35
CA HIS A 57 9.20 -8.52 11.75
C HIS A 57 9.30 -9.86 12.50
N PRO A 58 8.18 -10.60 12.70
CA PRO A 58 6.85 -10.26 12.24
C PRO A 58 6.12 -9.26 13.15
N LYS A 59 5.33 -8.38 12.49
CA LYS A 59 4.41 -7.41 13.09
C LYS A 59 3.01 -7.59 12.53
N THR A 60 2.04 -6.98 13.22
CA THR A 60 0.65 -6.84 12.75
C THR A 60 0.40 -5.54 12.00
N LYS A 61 1.32 -4.58 11.99
CA LYS A 61 1.17 -3.28 11.30
C LYS A 61 2.46 -2.87 10.62
N TYR A 62 2.36 -2.46 9.35
CA TYR A 62 3.47 -2.00 8.51
C TYR A 62 3.08 -0.66 7.90
N GLU A 63 3.99 0.31 8.00
CA GLU A 63 3.72 1.68 7.60
C GLU A 63 4.95 2.25 6.89
N TRP A 64 4.73 2.90 5.74
CA TRP A 64 5.81 3.57 5.00
C TRP A 64 5.28 4.75 4.19
N ASP A 65 6.16 5.71 3.92
CA ASP A 65 5.87 6.86 3.06
C ASP A 65 6.40 6.61 1.64
N HIS A 66 5.67 7.09 0.63
CA HIS A 66 6.07 7.07 -0.77
C HIS A 66 5.90 8.46 -1.40
N LEU A 67 6.86 8.86 -2.26
CA LEU A 67 6.97 10.20 -2.86
C LEU A 67 7.26 11.35 -1.88
N LYS A 68 7.62 11.04 -0.62
CA LYS A 68 8.02 12.06 0.34
C LYS A 68 9.42 12.62 0.07
N ASN A 69 10.31 11.80 -0.49
CA ASN A 69 11.66 12.22 -0.82
C ASN A 69 11.76 12.59 -2.31
N PRO A 70 12.51 13.66 -2.67
CA PRO A 70 12.66 14.10 -4.06
C PRO A 70 13.25 13.04 -5.02
N SER A 71 13.99 12.06 -4.50
CA SER A 71 14.54 10.93 -5.27
C SER A 71 13.49 9.92 -5.74
N ASP A 72 12.25 10.06 -5.29
CA ASP A 72 11.14 9.16 -5.64
C ASP A 72 10.30 9.65 -6.82
N ILE A 73 10.56 10.87 -7.32
CA ILE A 73 9.71 11.54 -8.30
C ILE A 73 9.96 11.00 -9.72
N GLN A 74 8.98 10.25 -10.26
CA GLN A 74 8.84 9.98 -11.69
C GLN A 74 7.45 10.46 -12.17
N GLN A 75 7.36 11.04 -13.37
CA GLN A 75 6.14 11.73 -13.84
C GLN A 75 4.86 10.87 -13.78
N LEU A 76 4.99 9.55 -13.96
CA LEU A 76 3.94 8.56 -13.84
C LEU A 76 4.55 7.30 -13.22
N ASP A 77 3.88 6.73 -12.22
CA ASP A 77 4.28 5.45 -11.63
C ASP A 77 3.05 4.58 -11.37
N GLU A 78 3.17 3.29 -11.65
CA GLU A 78 2.14 2.31 -11.30
C GLU A 78 2.59 1.60 -10.04
N LEU A 79 1.78 1.72 -8.99
CA LEU A 79 2.06 1.10 -7.70
C LEU A 79 1.22 -0.15 -7.56
N GLU A 80 1.86 -1.22 -7.10
CA GLU A 80 1.23 -2.52 -6.91
C GLU A 80 1.59 -3.06 -5.53
N LEU A 81 0.56 -3.37 -4.74
CA LEU A 81 0.67 -4.11 -3.48
C LEU A 81 0.19 -5.55 -3.72
N ARG A 82 1.06 -6.52 -3.45
CA ARG A 82 0.71 -7.95 -3.48
C ARG A 82 0.65 -8.48 -2.06
N ILE A 83 -0.45 -9.12 -1.70
CA ILE A 83 -0.68 -9.73 -0.39
C ILE A 83 -0.82 -11.25 -0.56
N ALA A 84 -0.16 -12.03 0.30
CA ALA A 84 -0.29 -13.49 0.35
C ALA A 84 -0.88 -13.97 1.70
N PHE A 85 -1.85 -14.87 1.62
CA PHE A 85 -2.65 -15.37 2.76
C PHE A 85 -2.12 -16.69 3.33
N LEU A 86 -0.85 -17.04 3.08
CA LEU A 86 -0.26 -18.34 3.48
C LEU A 86 -0.41 -18.63 4.98
N THR A 87 -0.20 -17.61 5.80
CA THR A 87 -0.21 -17.69 7.28
C THR A 87 -1.20 -16.71 7.91
N ASN A 88 -1.71 -15.75 7.14
CA ASN A 88 -2.66 -14.75 7.57
C ASN A 88 -3.98 -14.90 6.83
N ALA A 89 -5.09 -14.86 7.56
CA ALA A 89 -6.43 -14.94 6.96
C ALA A 89 -7.00 -13.57 6.55
N LYS A 90 -6.42 -12.48 7.07
CA LYS A 90 -6.97 -11.12 6.90
C LYS A 90 -5.86 -10.07 6.79
N TYR A 91 -6.10 -9.07 5.94
CA TYR A 91 -5.30 -7.87 5.83
C TYR A 91 -6.22 -6.66 5.63
N THR A 92 -5.84 -5.51 6.17
CA THR A 92 -6.43 -4.22 5.80
C THR A 92 -5.32 -3.39 5.17
N CYS A 93 -5.57 -2.86 3.98
CA CYS A 93 -4.70 -1.91 3.33
C CYS A 93 -5.36 -0.55 3.33
N THR A 94 -4.65 0.45 3.85
CA THR A 94 -5.04 1.86 3.80
C THR A 94 -3.95 2.64 3.08
N VAL A 95 -4.36 3.55 2.21
CA VAL A 95 -3.48 4.53 1.59
C VAL A 95 -4.04 5.90 1.86
N ASP A 96 -3.23 6.72 2.48
CA ASP A 96 -3.52 8.10 2.83
C ASP A 96 -2.74 9.05 1.92
N LEU A 97 -3.40 10.08 1.42
CA LEU A 97 -2.76 11.25 0.84
C LEU A 97 -2.56 12.28 1.95
N ASN A 98 -1.30 12.49 2.32
CA ASN A 98 -0.91 13.45 3.33
C ASN A 98 -0.29 14.69 2.68
N ASP A 99 -0.36 15.82 3.37
CA ASP A 99 0.41 17.02 3.05
C ASP A 99 1.27 17.50 4.23
N ASP A 100 2.21 18.40 3.94
CA ASP A 100 3.09 19.01 4.96
C ASP A 100 2.34 19.88 5.98
N ALA A 101 1.09 20.27 5.69
CA ALA A 101 0.23 20.99 6.62
C ALA A 101 -0.46 20.06 7.63
N GLY A 102 -0.27 18.73 7.51
CA GLY A 102 -0.86 17.72 8.38
C GLY A 102 -2.28 17.32 8.02
N ASN A 103 -2.76 17.68 6.82
CA ASN A 103 -4.03 17.16 6.32
C ASN A 103 -3.85 15.74 5.80
N THR A 104 -4.82 14.89 6.09
CA THR A 104 -4.86 13.49 5.66
C THR A 104 -6.16 13.22 4.95
N THR A 105 -6.09 12.62 3.76
CA THR A 105 -7.24 12.11 3.02
C THR A 105 -7.04 10.65 2.71
N VAL A 106 -7.95 9.78 3.18
CA VAL A 106 -7.92 8.36 2.82
C VAL A 106 -8.31 8.23 1.35
N VAL A 107 -7.39 7.75 0.51
CA VAL A 107 -7.60 7.57 -0.93
C VAL A 107 -7.92 6.12 -1.30
N LEU A 108 -7.57 5.16 -0.44
CA LEU A 108 -7.90 3.76 -0.59
C LEU A 108 -7.98 3.12 0.79
N GLN A 109 -9.01 2.31 1.04
CA GLN A 109 -9.09 1.51 2.26
C GLN A 109 -9.87 0.24 1.97
N ILE A 110 -9.20 -0.91 2.08
CA ILE A 110 -9.74 -2.19 1.65
C ILE A 110 -9.39 -3.27 2.68
N ASP A 111 -10.41 -3.99 3.11
CA ASP A 111 -10.25 -5.23 3.87
C ASP A 111 -10.21 -6.41 2.92
N TYR A 112 -9.20 -7.25 3.09
CA TYR A 112 -9.05 -8.50 2.37
C TYR A 112 -9.15 -9.67 3.34
N ALA A 113 -9.92 -10.68 2.96
CA ALA A 113 -9.99 -11.96 3.66
C ALA A 113 -9.79 -13.11 2.68
N GLY A 114 -8.94 -14.07 3.05
CA GLY A 114 -8.55 -15.17 2.17
C GLY A 114 -8.26 -16.45 2.94
N THR A 115 -8.07 -17.53 2.20
CA THR A 115 -7.64 -18.83 2.72
C THR A 115 -6.14 -19.04 2.49
N PRO A 116 -5.50 -20.00 3.19
CA PRO A 116 -4.12 -20.34 2.95
C PRO A 116 -3.85 -20.56 1.46
N MET A 117 -2.74 -20.03 0.95
CA MET A 117 -2.33 -20.05 -0.46
C MET A 117 -2.98 -19.00 -1.37
N ASP A 118 -4.04 -18.33 -0.94
CA ASP A 118 -4.63 -17.25 -1.74
C ASP A 118 -3.66 -16.05 -1.82
N LYS A 119 -3.76 -15.29 -2.92
CA LYS A 119 -3.01 -14.05 -3.16
C LYS A 119 -3.95 -13.00 -3.73
N ALA A 120 -3.76 -11.76 -3.34
CA ALA A 120 -4.49 -10.62 -3.88
C ALA A 120 -3.51 -9.50 -4.26
N PRO A 121 -3.44 -9.10 -5.54
CA PRO A 121 -2.82 -7.86 -5.93
C PRO A 121 -3.84 -6.70 -5.82
N GLU A 122 -3.33 -5.52 -5.51
CA GLU A 122 -4.04 -4.24 -5.59
C GLU A 122 -3.11 -3.24 -6.25
N SER A 123 -3.57 -2.55 -7.31
CA SER A 123 -2.74 -1.58 -8.02
C SER A 123 -3.49 -0.31 -8.37
N PHE A 124 -2.77 0.81 -8.40
CA PHE A 124 -3.30 2.09 -8.87
C PHE A 124 -2.18 2.93 -9.48
N THR A 125 -2.56 3.85 -10.37
CA THR A 125 -1.62 4.77 -11.00
C THR A 125 -1.44 6.01 -10.13
N VAL A 126 -0.21 6.47 -9.99
CA VAL A 126 0.10 7.76 -9.39
C VAL A 126 0.52 8.75 -10.47
N VAL A 127 -0.14 9.91 -10.48
CA VAL A 127 0.17 11.03 -11.36
C VAL A 127 0.76 12.15 -10.51
N ILE A 128 2.05 12.46 -10.73
CA ILE A 128 2.73 13.52 -10.01
C ILE A 128 2.41 14.88 -10.63
N GLN A 129 2.08 15.87 -9.79
CA GLN A 129 1.76 17.25 -10.18
C GLN A 129 2.67 18.29 -9.53
#